data_AF-B1ZTN2-F1
#
_entry.id   AF-B1ZTN2-F1
#
_cell.length_a   1.000
_cell.length_b   1.000
_cell.length_c   1.000
_cell.angle_alpha   90.00
_cell.angle_beta   90.00
_cell.angle_gamma   90.00
#
_symmetry.space_group_name_H-M   'P 1'
#
loop_
_entity.id
_entity.type
_entity.pdbx_description
1 polymer ?
#
loop_
_entity_poly.entity_id
_entity_poly.type
_entity_poly.pdbx_seq_one_letter_code
_entity_poly.pdbx_strand_id
1 'polypeptide(L)'
;MSLGHFLRIEREEPDGSRHTVVHLQDPKFSMELAPDRDAADKVGKGVIKRICVPNSWAGDYGSYGKLVSAAQEFFAQSFAEPAPKPVLRRVDR
;
A
#
# COMPACT_ATOMS: atom_id res chain seq x y z
N MET A 1 8.91 10.26 1.71
CA MET A 1 8.11 9.45 2.66
C MET A 1 8.68 8.04 2.65
N SER A 2 8.79 7.39 3.81
CA SER A 2 9.27 6.00 3.89
C SER A 2 8.13 5.03 3.61
N LEU A 3 8.37 4.04 2.75
CA LEU A 3 7.40 2.99 2.45
C LEU A 3 7.25 2.00 3.62
N GLY A 4 8.16 2.02 4.60
CA GLY A 4 8.13 1.13 5.78
C GLY A 4 6.99 1.40 6.75
N HIS A 5 6.18 2.45 6.53
CA HIS A 5 5.00 2.75 7.35
C HIS A 5 3.69 2.26 6.71
N PHE A 6 3.77 1.52 5.61
CA PHE A 6 2.61 0.94 4.95
C PHE A 6 2.53 -0.58 5.18
N LEU A 7 1.30 -1.06 5.37
CA LEU A 7 0.96 -2.48 5.46
C LEU A 7 -0.03 -2.81 4.34
N ARG A 8 0.23 -3.87 3.58
CA ARG A 8 -0.72 -4.44 2.62
C ARG A 8 -1.45 -5.61 3.27
N ILE A 9 -2.76 -5.59 3.21
CA ILE A 9 -3.64 -6.69 3.60
C ILE A 9 -4.34 -7.17 2.34
N GLU A 10 -4.11 -8.42 1.97
CA GLU A 10 -4.77 -9.06 0.85
C GLU A 10 -5.99 -9.85 1.35
N ARG A 11 -7.12 -9.67 0.66
CA ARG A 11 -8.36 -10.37 0.94
C ARG A 11 -8.87 -10.99 -0.35
N GLU A 12 -9.05 -12.31 -0.34
CA GLU A 12 -9.73 -13.01 -1.43
C GLU A 12 -11.24 -12.82 -1.30
N GLU A 13 -11.87 -12.30 -2.36
CA GLU A 13 -13.32 -12.21 -2.49
C GLU A 13 -13.77 -12.93 -3.78
N PRO A 14 -15.05 -13.33 -3.89
CA PRO A 14 -15.56 -14.07 -5.06
C PRO A 14 -15.32 -13.36 -6.40
N ASP A 15 -15.29 -12.02 -6.39
CA ASP A 15 -15.12 -11.19 -7.58
C ASP A 15 -13.65 -10.83 -7.87
N GLY A 16 -12.71 -11.26 -7.02
CA GLY A 16 -11.27 -11.02 -7.16
C GLY A 16 -10.56 -10.69 -5.84
N SER A 17 -9.24 -10.46 -5.90
CA SER A 17 -8.46 -10.04 -4.74
C SER A 17 -8.60 -8.54 -4.49
N ARG A 18 -8.99 -8.18 -3.27
CA ARG A 18 -8.97 -6.80 -2.76
C ARG A 18 -7.75 -6.60 -1.89
N HIS A 19 -7.06 -5.49 -2.09
CA HIS A 19 -5.85 -5.15 -1.36
C HIS A 19 -6.06 -3.86 -0.60
N THR A 20 -5.98 -3.93 0.72
CA THR A 20 -6.07 -2.75 1.59
C THR A 20 -4.67 -2.34 2.01
N VAL A 21 -4.27 -1.12 1.66
CA VAL A 21 -3.02 -0.50 2.09
C VAL A 21 -3.33 0.45 3.25
N VAL A 22 -2.65 0.25 4.38
CA VAL A 22 -2.86 1.02 5.61
C VAL A 22 -1.58 1.76 5.97
N HIS A 23 -1.68 3.07 6.25
CA HIS A 23 -0.60 3.85 6.83
C HIS A 23 -0.64 3.73 8.36
N LEU A 24 0.46 3.26 8.94
CA LEU A 24 0.56 2.91 10.36
C LEU A 24 0.90 4.10 11.27
N GLN A 25 1.30 5.24 10.70
CA GLN A 25 1.64 6.46 11.44
C GLN A 25 0.61 7.56 11.18
N ASP A 26 0.65 8.61 12.00
CA ASP A 26 -0.13 9.81 11.69
C ASP A 26 0.45 10.55 10.47
N PRO A 27 -0.41 11.03 9.57
CA PRO A 27 -1.87 10.94 9.63
C PRO A 27 -2.38 9.54 9.24
N LYS A 28 -3.35 9.03 10.01
CA LYS A 28 -3.99 7.73 9.75
C LYS A 28 -4.67 7.75 8.39
N PHE A 29 -4.43 6.74 7.57
CA PHE A 29 -4.93 6.66 6.21
C PHE A 29 -5.08 5.19 5.82
N SER A 30 -6.15 4.85 5.12
CA SER A 30 -6.25 3.56 4.45
C SER A 30 -6.84 3.70 3.06
N MET A 31 -6.41 2.83 2.16
CA MET A 31 -6.82 2.82 0.76
C MET A 31 -7.01 1.40 0.29
N GLU A 32 -8.08 1.19 -0.47
CA GLU A 32 -8.41 -0.08 -1.07
C GLU A 32 -8.11 -0.03 -2.58
N LEU A 33 -7.35 -1.00 -3.03
CA LEU A 33 -6.90 -1.16 -4.40
C LEU A 33 -7.34 -2.53 -4.93
N ALA A 34 -7.70 -2.56 -6.20
CA ALA A 34 -7.82 -3.79 -6.97
C ALA A 34 -6.69 -3.83 -8.02
N PRO A 35 -6.14 -5.01 -8.36
CA PRO A 35 -5.20 -5.13 -9.47
C PRO A 35 -5.82 -4.61 -10.77
N ASP A 36 -5.03 -3.86 -11.54
CA ASP A 36 -5.44 -3.39 -12.87
C ASP A 36 -5.26 -4.51 -13.90
N ARG A 37 -6.37 -5.13 -14.30
CA ARG A 37 -6.36 -6.24 -15.27
C ARG A 37 -6.00 -5.81 -16.70
N ASP A 38 -6.12 -4.52 -17.00
CA ASP A 38 -5.84 -3.96 -18.32
C ASP A 38 -4.36 -3.53 -18.46
N ALA A 39 -3.62 -3.46 -17.34
CA ALA A 39 -2.20 -3.21 -17.34
C ALA A 39 -1.38 -4.41 -17.88
N ALA A 40 -0.23 -4.13 -18.48
CA ALA A 40 0.63 -5.17 -19.09
C ALA A 40 1.13 -6.23 -18.09
N ASP A 41 1.30 -5.85 -16.82
CA ASP A 41 1.68 -6.70 -15.70
C ASP A 41 0.47 -7.27 -14.93
N LYS A 42 -0.76 -6.95 -15.37
CA LYS A 42 -2.05 -7.31 -14.73
C LYS A 42 -2.22 -6.80 -13.28
N VAL A 43 -1.37 -5.86 -12.86
CA VAL A 43 -1.39 -5.27 -11.51
C VAL A 43 -1.42 -3.74 -11.60
N GLY A 44 -0.54 -3.16 -12.42
CA GLY A 44 -0.35 -1.73 -12.61
C GLY A 44 -0.07 -1.00 -11.30
N LYS A 45 -0.49 0.27 -11.21
CA LYS A 45 -0.51 1.04 -9.96
C LYS A 45 -1.70 0.69 -9.04
N GLY A 46 -2.51 -0.30 -9.42
CA GLY A 46 -3.78 -0.64 -8.80
C GLY A 46 -4.88 0.38 -9.11
N VAL A 47 -6.10 -0.12 -9.31
CA VAL A 47 -7.31 0.69 -9.44
C VAL A 47 -7.82 1.05 -8.04
N ILE A 48 -7.88 2.34 -7.73
CA ILE A 48 -8.41 2.82 -6.44
C ILE A 48 -9.92 2.53 -6.38
N LYS A 49 -10.32 1.75 -5.38
CA LYS A 49 -11.72 1.43 -5.10
C LYS A 49 -12.29 2.28 -3.98
N ARG A 50 -11.47 2.58 -2.97
CA ARG A 50 -11.90 3.34 -1.80
C ARG A 50 -10.72 4.05 -1.13
N ILE A 51 -10.95 5.26 -0.65
CA ILE A 51 -10.02 6.00 0.22
C ILE A 51 -10.75 6.32 1.52
N CYS A 52 -10.13 5.99 2.64
CA CYS A 52 -10.63 6.27 3.98
C CYS A 52 -9.65 7.23 4.67
N VAL A 53 -10.12 8.45 4.92
CA VAL A 53 -9.40 9.48 5.66
C VAL A 53 -10.18 9.87 6.92
N PRO A 54 -9.50 10.13 8.05
CA PRO A 54 -10.13 10.70 9.23
C PRO A 54 -10.82 12.02 8.88
N ASN A 55 -11.98 12.25 9.50
CA ASN A 55 -12.66 13.53 9.36
C ASN A 55 -11.77 14.64 9.95
N SER A 56 -11.39 15.61 9.12
CA SER A 56 -10.59 16.75 9.55
C SER A 56 -11.51 17.92 9.87
N TRP A 57 -11.43 18.43 11.10
CA TRP A 57 -12.21 19.61 11.51
C TRP A 57 -11.86 20.86 10.69
N ALA A 58 -10.63 20.95 10.19
CA ALA A 58 -10.14 22.05 9.36
C ALA A 58 -10.30 21.79 7.85
N GLY A 59 -10.75 20.60 7.45
CA GLY A 59 -10.98 20.24 6.05
C GLY A 59 -9.72 20.13 5.17
N ASP A 60 -8.51 20.21 5.73
CA ASP A 60 -7.27 20.05 4.96
C ASP A 60 -7.00 18.56 4.66
N TYR A 61 -7.50 18.12 3.51
CA TYR A 61 -7.24 16.80 2.96
C TYR A 61 -6.04 16.77 2.00
N GLY A 62 -5.44 17.92 1.69
CA GLY A 62 -4.32 18.02 0.75
C GLY A 62 -3.10 17.23 1.20
N SER A 63 -2.90 17.13 2.52
CA SER A 63 -1.86 16.33 3.16
C SER A 63 -1.90 14.83 2.77
N TYR A 64 -3.08 14.27 2.50
CA TYR A 64 -3.25 12.87 2.12
C TYR A 64 -2.94 12.58 0.65
N GLY A 65 -2.88 13.59 -0.23
CA GLY A 65 -2.55 13.38 -1.65
C GLY A 65 -1.18 12.71 -1.83
N LYS A 66 -0.19 13.10 -1.01
CA LYS A 66 1.14 12.46 -1.01
C LYS A 66 1.09 11.01 -0.52
N LEU A 67 0.20 10.70 0.41
CA LEU A 67 0.00 9.34 0.93
C LEU A 67 -0.67 8.43 -0.10
N VAL A 68 -1.61 8.95 -0.90
CA VAL A 68 -2.23 8.19 -1.99
C VAL A 68 -1.17 7.75 -3.00
N SER A 69 -0.34 8.67 -3.48
CA SER A 69 0.75 8.35 -4.41
C SER A 69 1.74 7.35 -3.82
N ALA A 70 2.18 7.57 -2.58
CA ALA A 70 3.10 6.66 -1.89
C ALA A 70 2.49 5.26 -1.67
N ALA A 71 1.18 5.17 -1.39
CA ALA A 71 0.49 3.90 -1.21
C ALA A 71 0.32 3.13 -2.53
N GLN A 72 0.10 3.81 -3.66
CA GLN A 72 0.13 3.18 -4.99
C GLN A 72 1.53 2.67 -5.36
N GLU A 73 2.57 3.43 -5.05
CA GLU A 73 3.97 2.99 -5.24
C GLU A 73 4.30 1.78 -4.37
N PHE A 74 3.90 1.80 -3.09
CA PHE A 74 4.04 0.66 -2.18
C PHE A 74 3.31 -0.58 -2.72
N PHE A 75 2.08 -0.38 -3.22
CA PHE A 75 1.29 -1.46 -3.80
C PHE A 75 2.02 -2.10 -4.97
N ALA A 76 2.51 -1.33 -5.94
CA ALA A 76 3.29 -1.86 -7.07
C ALA A 76 4.55 -2.62 -6.60
N GLN A 77 5.30 -2.06 -5.63
CA GLN A 77 6.50 -2.72 -5.08
C GLN A 77 6.19 -3.99 -4.30
N SER A 78 5.00 -4.10 -3.71
CA SER A 78 4.60 -5.30 -2.96
C SER A 78 4.37 -6.54 -3.82
N PHE A 79 4.25 -6.38 -5.15
CA PHE A 79 4.21 -7.49 -6.11
C PHE A 79 5.58 -7.76 -6.75
N ALA A 80 6.55 -6.86 -6.58
CA ALA A 80 7.91 -7.09 -7.04
C ALA A 80 8.59 -8.16 -6.17
N GLU A 81 9.49 -8.92 -6.76
CA GLU A 81 10.21 -10.00 -6.07
C GLU A 81 10.95 -9.45 -4.85
N PRO A 82 10.76 -10.03 -3.64
CA PRO A 82 11.34 -9.48 -2.43
C PRO A 82 12.87 -9.55 -2.52
N ALA A 83 13.53 -8.40 -2.37
CA ALA A 83 14.99 -8.33 -2.34
C ALA A 83 15.54 -9.29 -1.27
N PRO A 84 16.58 -10.08 -1.57
CA PRO A 84 17.10 -11.08 -0.64
C PRO A 84 17.58 -10.39 0.64
N LYS A 85 17.01 -10.79 1.79
CA LYS A 85 17.48 -10.32 3.09
C LYS A 85 18.90 -10.84 3.31
N PRO A 86 19.89 -9.99 3.65
CA PRO A 86 21.22 -10.46 3.99
C PRO A 86 21.10 -11.34 5.24
N VAL A 87 21.47 -12.61 5.10
CA VAL A 87 21.54 -13.56 6.20
C VAL A 87 22.66 -13.11 7.12
N LEU A 88 22.31 -12.42 8.22
CA LEU A 88 23.24 -12.18 9.32
C LEU A 88 23.50 -13.53 10.00
N ARG A 89 24.62 -14.17 9.63
CA ARG A 89 25.15 -15.31 10.38
C ARG A 89 25.42 -14.83 11.80
N ARG A 90 24.76 -15.43 12.79
CA ARG A 90 25.17 -15.28 14.19
C ARG A 90 26.59 -15.82 14.27
N VAL A 91 27.52 -14.98 14.74
CA VAL A 91 28.84 -15.42 15.16
C VAL A 91 28.63 -15.99 16.56
N ASP A 92 28.48 -17.32 16.65
CA ASP A 92 28.52 -18.01 17.93
C ASP A 92 29.92 -17.83 18.54
N ARG A 93 29.96 -17.45 19.82
CA ARG A 93 31.18 -17.26 20.62
C ARG A 93 31.35 -18.42 21.59
#